data_AF-A0A7S2TZE0-F1
#
_entry.id   AF-A0A7S2TZE0-F1
#
_cell.length_a   1.000
_cell.length_b   1.000
_cell.length_c   1.000
_cell.angle_alpha   90.00
_cell.angle_beta   90.00
_cell.angle_gamma   90.00
#
_symmetry.space_group_name_H-M   'P 1'
#
loop_
_entity.id
_entity.type
_entity.pdbx_description
1 polymer ?
#
loop_
_entity_poly.entity_id
_entity_poly.type
_entity_poly.pdbx_seq_one_letter_code
_entity_poly.pdbx_strand_id
1 'polypeptide(L)'
;QGLLDDAYVLPVVMGWMFLPMKPYHAGGDAASFEPYAQHLEVYDFALKQYLGAGCAMTFRGDRLYDTKGDASYQTIKERVAWFKAYRDILISDIVHVRRPTGQGLDAFMHVNPRLPTHRAMAMVFNPTDEPIKSNVILNLYYAGLTDEASVLAEGDDAATNMKLARDYTISVPVSLEARTASWVLMCVPSGC
;
A
#
# COMPACT_ATOMS: atom_id res chain seq x y z
N GLN A 1 7.60 3.96 -17.08
CA GLN A 1 8.03 4.22 -15.70
C GLN A 1 6.79 4.06 -14.82
N GLY A 2 6.89 3.28 -13.74
CA GLY A 2 5.75 2.99 -12.87
C GLY A 2 5.78 3.85 -11.62
N LEU A 3 4.64 3.95 -10.92
CA LEU A 3 4.48 4.74 -9.69
C LEU A 3 5.62 4.54 -8.68
N LEU A 4 6.02 3.28 -8.46
CA LEU A 4 7.04 2.92 -7.47
C LEU A 4 8.43 3.44 -7.82
N ASP A 5 8.76 3.54 -9.12
CA ASP A 5 10.03 4.13 -9.58
C ASP A 5 9.98 5.65 -9.53
N ASP A 6 8.84 6.25 -9.91
CA ASP A 6 8.68 7.70 -9.95
C ASP A 6 8.75 8.33 -8.55
N ALA A 7 8.34 7.59 -7.52
CA ALA A 7 8.45 8.01 -6.12
C ALA A 7 9.90 8.35 -5.69
N TYR A 8 10.92 7.81 -6.37
CA TYR A 8 12.33 8.10 -6.06
C TYR A 8 12.82 9.44 -6.60
N VAL A 9 12.10 10.03 -7.56
CA VAL A 9 12.50 11.27 -8.24
C VAL A 9 11.49 12.40 -8.02
N LEU A 10 10.25 12.07 -7.67
CA LEU A 10 9.16 13.02 -7.45
C LEU A 10 8.39 12.67 -6.17
N PRO A 11 7.96 13.67 -5.37
CA PRO A 11 7.04 13.44 -4.27
C PRO A 11 5.76 12.78 -4.78
N VAL A 12 5.31 11.70 -4.16
CA VAL A 12 4.17 10.91 -4.68
C VAL A 12 2.86 11.70 -4.69
N VAL A 13 2.72 12.67 -3.79
CA VAL A 13 1.60 13.64 -3.78
C VAL A 13 1.56 14.55 -5.02
N MET A 14 2.67 14.69 -5.75
CA MET A 14 2.73 15.39 -7.05
C MET A 14 2.51 14.45 -8.24
N GLY A 15 2.44 13.13 -8.00
CA GLY A 15 2.14 12.14 -9.02
C GLY A 15 0.64 12.14 -9.35
N TRP A 16 0.33 12.31 -10.63
CA TRP A 16 -1.00 12.07 -11.18
C TRP A 16 -0.98 10.76 -11.96
N MET A 17 -1.76 9.77 -11.51
CA MET A 17 -1.83 8.46 -12.17
C MET A 17 -3.24 8.18 -12.70
N PHE A 18 -3.29 7.45 -13.81
CA PHE A 18 -4.55 6.95 -14.37
C PHE A 18 -4.72 5.47 -14.03
N LEU A 19 -5.90 5.09 -13.52
CA LEU A 19 -6.33 3.70 -13.48
C LEU A 19 -7.22 3.45 -14.69
N PRO A 20 -6.76 2.71 -15.72
CA PRO A 20 -7.52 2.47 -16.93
C PRO A 20 -8.65 1.49 -16.64
N MET A 21 -9.86 1.99 -16.49
CA MET A 21 -11.03 1.15 -16.25
C MET A 21 -11.56 0.56 -17.56
N LYS A 22 -11.38 1.26 -18.69
CA LYS A 22 -11.64 0.77 -20.05
C LYS A 22 -10.34 0.54 -20.86
N PRO A 23 -10.37 -0.28 -21.93
CA PRO A 23 -9.24 -0.44 -22.83
C PRO A 23 -8.68 0.91 -23.26
N TYR A 24 -7.39 1.11 -23.02
CA TYR A 24 -6.69 2.32 -23.44
C TYR A 24 -6.08 2.08 -24.83
N HIS A 25 -6.59 2.78 -25.85
CA HIS A 25 -6.19 2.65 -27.26
C HIS A 25 -6.22 1.20 -27.77
N ALA A 26 -5.23 0.78 -28.56
CA ALA A 26 -5.13 -0.52 -29.22
C ALA A 26 -4.67 -1.66 -28.29
N GLY A 27 -4.73 -1.48 -26.97
CA GLY A 27 -4.31 -2.50 -26.00
C GLY A 27 -5.22 -3.73 -25.95
N GLY A 28 -6.40 -3.67 -26.57
CA GLY A 28 -7.36 -4.78 -26.60
C GLY A 28 -7.86 -5.19 -25.21
N ASP A 29 -8.43 -6.38 -25.13
CA ASP A 29 -9.03 -6.90 -23.89
C ASP A 29 -8.01 -7.09 -22.76
N ALA A 30 -6.73 -7.34 -23.09
CA ALA A 30 -5.64 -7.46 -22.13
C ALA A 30 -5.27 -6.13 -21.44
N ALA A 31 -5.76 -5.00 -21.94
CA ALA A 31 -5.52 -3.67 -21.38
C ALA A 31 -6.75 -3.09 -20.66
N SER A 32 -7.68 -3.96 -20.22
CA SER A 32 -8.84 -3.58 -19.43
C SER A 32 -9.00 -4.48 -18.22
N PHE A 33 -9.54 -3.92 -17.14
CA PHE A 33 -10.01 -4.69 -16.01
C PHE A 33 -11.43 -5.20 -16.20
N GLU A 34 -12.14 -4.86 -17.29
CA GLU A 34 -13.53 -5.29 -17.48
C GLU A 34 -13.63 -6.72 -18.00
N PRO A 35 -14.49 -7.57 -17.39
CA PRO A 35 -15.30 -7.30 -16.20
C PRO A 35 -14.47 -7.29 -14.90
N TYR A 36 -14.60 -6.25 -14.06
CA TYR A 36 -13.78 -6.05 -12.85
C TYR A 36 -13.87 -7.24 -11.90
N ALA A 37 -15.06 -7.84 -11.76
CA ALA A 37 -15.28 -9.01 -10.91
C ALA A 37 -14.50 -10.25 -11.37
N GLN A 38 -14.02 -10.31 -12.63
CA GLN A 38 -13.19 -11.39 -13.15
C GLN A 38 -11.68 -11.09 -12.99
N HIS A 39 -11.31 -9.84 -12.70
CA HIS A 39 -9.94 -9.36 -12.58
C HIS A 39 -9.65 -8.74 -11.20
N LEU A 40 -10.33 -9.22 -10.15
CA LEU A 40 -10.27 -8.66 -8.80
C LEU A 40 -8.86 -8.61 -8.22
N GLU A 41 -8.03 -9.61 -8.50
CA GLU A 41 -6.64 -9.66 -8.01
C GLU A 41 -5.85 -8.42 -8.49
N VAL A 42 -5.85 -8.18 -9.80
CA VAL A 42 -5.10 -7.07 -10.39
C VAL A 42 -5.76 -5.72 -10.07
N TYR A 43 -7.10 -5.69 -10.04
CA TYR A 43 -7.84 -4.49 -9.65
C TYR A 43 -7.54 -4.09 -8.20
N ASP A 44 -7.53 -5.06 -7.29
CA ASP A 44 -7.22 -4.84 -5.89
C ASP A 44 -5.78 -4.38 -5.68
N PHE A 45 -4.85 -5.06 -6.34
CA PHE A 45 -3.43 -4.71 -6.30
C PHE A 45 -3.22 -3.26 -6.76
N ALA A 46 -3.85 -2.86 -7.86
CA ALA A 46 -3.76 -1.50 -8.37
C ALA A 46 -4.36 -0.47 -7.40
N LEU A 47 -5.52 -0.76 -6.80
CA LEU A 47 -6.13 0.11 -5.79
C LEU A 47 -5.24 0.28 -4.56
N LYS A 48 -4.69 -0.82 -4.01
CA LYS A 48 -3.76 -0.77 -2.89
C LYS A 48 -2.49 0.00 -3.25
N GLN A 49 -1.97 -0.15 -4.47
CA GLN A 49 -0.81 0.59 -4.94
C GLN A 49 -1.08 2.10 -5.03
N TYR A 50 -2.15 2.52 -5.69
CA TYR A 50 -2.41 3.95 -5.90
C TYR A 50 -2.88 4.66 -4.62
N LEU A 51 -3.85 4.09 -3.91
CA LEU A 51 -4.34 4.67 -2.66
C LEU A 51 -3.27 4.60 -1.56
N GLY A 52 -2.54 3.48 -1.50
CA GLY A 52 -1.52 3.26 -0.50
C GLY A 52 -0.28 4.13 -0.68
N ALA A 53 -0.06 4.70 -1.86
CA ALA A 53 1.03 5.66 -2.09
C ALA A 53 0.59 7.13 -1.91
N GLY A 54 -0.69 7.38 -1.57
CA GLY A 54 -1.23 8.74 -1.48
C GLY A 54 -1.34 9.48 -2.81
N CYS A 55 -1.34 8.74 -3.92
CA CYS A 55 -1.34 9.31 -5.27
C CYS A 55 -2.70 9.95 -5.62
N ALA A 56 -2.67 11.08 -6.32
CA ALA A 56 -3.86 11.66 -6.94
C ALA A 56 -4.26 10.84 -8.18
N MET A 57 -5.12 9.84 -7.96
CA MET A 57 -5.59 8.94 -9.02
C MET A 57 -6.81 9.50 -9.76
N THR A 58 -6.82 9.32 -11.08
CA THR A 58 -8.02 9.48 -11.93
C THR A 58 -8.45 8.14 -12.50
N PHE A 59 -9.69 7.75 -12.23
CA PHE A 59 -10.32 6.60 -12.87
C PHE A 59 -10.71 6.96 -14.30
N ARG A 60 -10.23 6.20 -15.27
CA ARG A 60 -10.55 6.42 -16.68
C ARG A 60 -11.54 5.37 -17.18
N GLY A 61 -12.82 5.65 -16.99
CA GLY A 61 -13.95 4.84 -17.44
C GLY A 61 -15.27 5.48 -17.06
N ASP A 62 -16.37 4.81 -17.36
CA ASP A 62 -17.74 5.25 -17.01
C ASP A 62 -18.24 4.69 -15.67
N ARG A 63 -17.54 3.69 -15.11
CA ARG A 63 -17.90 3.04 -13.85
C ARG A 63 -16.67 2.55 -13.08
N LEU A 64 -16.87 2.28 -11.79
CA LEU A 64 -15.84 1.81 -10.85
C LEU A 64 -15.98 0.33 -10.46
N TYR A 65 -17.08 -0.30 -10.89
CA TYR A 65 -17.49 -1.67 -10.57
C TYR A 65 -18.48 -2.13 -11.63
N ASP A 66 -18.66 -3.44 -11.80
CA ASP A 66 -19.54 -3.97 -12.86
C ASP A 66 -21.01 -3.73 -12.50
N THR A 67 -21.42 -4.17 -11.31
CA THR A 67 -22.78 -4.10 -10.78
C THR A 67 -22.77 -3.73 -9.30
N LYS A 68 -23.72 -2.90 -8.86
CA LYS A 68 -23.82 -2.53 -7.44
C LYS A 68 -24.04 -3.77 -6.57
N GLY A 69 -23.17 -3.97 -5.59
CA GLY A 69 -23.24 -5.07 -4.63
C GLY A 69 -22.45 -6.32 -5.00
N ASP A 70 -21.86 -6.38 -6.20
CA ASP A 70 -20.95 -7.46 -6.57
C ASP A 70 -19.58 -7.37 -5.87
N ALA A 71 -18.68 -8.30 -6.19
CA ALA A 71 -17.35 -8.34 -5.61
C ALA A 71 -16.52 -7.09 -5.94
N SER A 72 -16.58 -6.58 -7.18
CA SER A 72 -15.83 -5.37 -7.59
C SER A 72 -16.31 -4.12 -6.84
N TYR A 73 -17.61 -4.03 -6.55
CA TYR A 73 -18.19 -2.98 -5.71
C TYR A 73 -17.70 -3.07 -4.26
N GLN A 74 -17.64 -4.27 -3.68
CA GLN A 74 -17.11 -4.42 -2.32
C GLN A 74 -15.63 -4.06 -2.26
N THR A 75 -14.82 -4.53 -3.22
CA THR A 75 -13.39 -4.21 -3.30
C THR A 75 -13.16 -2.69 -3.29
N ILE A 76 -13.75 -1.94 -4.22
CA ILE A 76 -13.53 -0.48 -4.25
C ILE A 76 -14.06 0.21 -2.99
N LYS A 77 -15.20 -0.24 -2.46
CA LYS A 77 -15.79 0.33 -1.24
C LYS A 77 -14.87 0.14 -0.04
N GLU A 78 -14.33 -1.07 0.15
CA GLU A 78 -13.39 -1.40 1.22
C GLU A 78 -12.10 -0.61 1.10
N ARG A 79 -11.51 -0.54 -0.11
CA ARG A 79 -10.25 0.20 -0.32
C ARG A 79 -10.42 1.70 -0.10
N VAL A 80 -11.54 2.28 -0.51
CA VAL A 80 -11.86 3.70 -0.22
C VAL A 80 -12.13 3.92 1.28
N ALA A 81 -12.78 2.98 1.97
CA ALA A 81 -13.00 3.08 3.41
C ALA A 81 -11.67 3.02 4.17
N TRP A 82 -10.79 2.08 3.82
CA TRP A 82 -9.43 1.96 4.35
C TRP A 82 -8.62 3.25 4.13
N PHE A 83 -8.58 3.77 2.89
CA PHE A 83 -7.88 5.01 2.59
C PHE A 83 -8.40 6.18 3.42
N LYS A 84 -9.72 6.27 3.65
CA LYS A 84 -10.31 7.32 4.49
C LYS A 84 -9.91 7.17 5.96
N ALA A 85 -9.84 5.94 6.48
CA ALA A 85 -9.47 5.66 7.86
C ALA A 85 -8.02 6.05 8.17
N TYR A 86 -7.11 5.84 7.22
CA TYR A 86 -5.67 6.08 7.39
C TYR A 86 -5.13 7.22 6.52
N ARG A 87 -6.01 8.13 6.08
CA ARG A 87 -5.65 9.18 5.11
C ARG A 87 -4.51 10.04 5.60
N ASP A 88 -4.51 10.39 6.88
CA ASP A 88 -3.53 11.27 7.51
C ASP A 88 -2.10 10.74 7.34
N ILE A 89 -1.88 9.44 7.55
CA ILE A 89 -0.59 8.81 7.32
C ILE A 89 -0.35 8.52 5.83
N LEU A 90 -1.34 8.06 5.07
CA LEU A 90 -1.20 7.68 3.66
C LEU A 90 -0.89 8.85 2.71
N ILE A 91 -1.11 10.11 3.13
CA ILE A 91 -0.70 11.30 2.35
C ILE A 91 0.56 11.98 2.91
N SER A 92 1.22 11.36 3.89
CA SER A 92 2.45 11.88 4.48
C SER A 92 3.69 11.53 3.64
N ASP A 93 4.85 12.08 4.00
CA ASP A 93 6.10 11.85 3.28
C ASP A 93 6.49 10.37 3.28
N ILE A 94 7.14 9.94 2.19
CA ILE A 94 7.62 8.57 2.03
C ILE A 94 9.11 8.49 2.33
N VAL A 95 9.48 7.49 3.13
CA VAL A 95 10.84 6.97 3.23
C VAL A 95 10.89 5.66 2.45
N HIS A 96 11.86 5.57 1.54
CA HIS A 96 12.06 4.38 0.75
C HIS A 96 12.62 3.23 1.58
N VAL A 97 11.95 2.08 1.52
CA VAL A 97 12.38 0.84 2.20
C VAL A 97 13.37 0.08 1.31
N ARG A 98 12.97 -0.17 0.07
CA ARG A 98 13.84 -0.76 -0.96
C ARG A 98 13.41 -0.34 -2.35
N ARG A 99 14.35 -0.38 -3.30
CA ARG A 99 14.03 -0.13 -4.70
C ARG A 99 13.09 -1.24 -5.21
N PRO A 100 11.97 -0.89 -5.85
CA PRO A 100 11.10 -1.88 -6.48
C PRO A 100 11.87 -2.57 -7.60
N THR A 101 11.74 -3.90 -7.67
CA THR A 101 12.42 -4.70 -8.72
C THR A 101 11.46 -5.63 -9.44
N GLY A 102 10.27 -5.89 -8.88
CA GLY A 102 9.36 -6.91 -9.40
C GLY A 102 9.82 -8.35 -9.14
N GLN A 103 11.00 -8.56 -8.53
CA GLN A 103 11.63 -9.88 -8.37
C GLN A 103 11.51 -10.44 -6.94
N GLY A 104 10.81 -9.74 -6.05
CA GLY A 104 10.56 -10.14 -4.67
C GLY A 104 9.66 -9.11 -4.01
N LEU A 105 9.61 -9.09 -2.67
CA LEU A 105 8.82 -8.10 -1.95
C LEU A 105 9.27 -6.69 -2.26
N ASP A 106 8.42 -5.84 -2.79
CA ASP A 106 8.69 -4.41 -2.95
C ASP A 106 7.99 -3.63 -1.84
N ALA A 107 8.56 -2.51 -1.39
CA ALA A 107 8.00 -1.78 -0.27
C ALA A 107 8.41 -0.30 -0.25
N PHE A 108 7.51 0.52 0.28
CA PHE A 108 7.76 1.90 0.67
C PHE A 108 7.00 2.20 1.97
N MET A 109 7.37 3.27 2.67
CA MET A 109 6.76 3.58 3.96
C MET A 109 6.46 5.06 4.09
N HIS A 110 5.21 5.38 4.40
CA HIS A 110 4.82 6.71 4.85
C HIS A 110 5.29 6.93 6.29
N VAL A 111 5.78 8.13 6.60
CA VAL A 111 6.21 8.54 7.94
C VAL A 111 5.66 9.91 8.29
N ASN A 112 5.22 10.08 9.53
CA ASN A 112 4.80 11.37 10.05
C ASN A 112 4.93 11.43 11.58
N PRO A 113 6.02 12.03 12.11
CA PRO A 113 6.24 12.12 13.55
C PRO A 113 5.27 13.09 14.25
N ARG A 114 4.51 13.89 13.50
CA ARG A 114 3.54 14.85 14.04
C ARG A 114 2.19 14.21 14.30
N LEU A 115 1.92 13.01 13.77
CA LEU A 115 0.68 12.29 14.08
C LEU A 115 0.72 11.76 15.52
N PRO A 116 -0.40 11.89 16.26
CA PRO A 116 -0.44 11.50 17.66
C PRO A 116 -0.31 9.99 17.85
N THR A 117 -0.85 9.20 16.91
CA THR A 117 -0.93 7.73 17.00
C THR A 117 -0.22 7.04 15.84
N HIS A 118 -0.76 7.14 14.62
CA HIS A 118 -0.33 6.44 13.41
C HIS A 118 0.90 7.12 12.79
N ARG A 119 2.10 6.78 13.25
CA ARG A 119 3.32 7.54 12.87
C ARG A 119 4.04 6.99 11.64
N ALA A 120 3.79 5.75 11.26
CA ALA A 120 4.25 5.22 10.00
C ALA A 120 3.30 4.15 9.45
N MET A 121 3.24 4.02 8.13
CA MET A 121 2.55 2.93 7.46
C MET A 121 3.41 2.44 6.29
N ALA A 122 3.83 1.18 6.35
CA ALA A 122 4.54 0.54 5.25
C ALA A 122 3.55 -0.16 4.32
N MET A 123 3.69 0.08 3.02
CA MET A 123 3.04 -0.71 2.00
C MET A 123 4.03 -1.78 1.52
N VAL A 124 3.58 -3.03 1.47
CA VAL A 124 4.38 -4.19 1.06
C VAL A 124 3.67 -4.88 -0.10
N PHE A 125 4.40 -5.18 -1.16
CA PHE A 125 3.88 -5.75 -2.39
C PHE A 125 4.61 -7.04 -2.71
N ASN A 126 3.86 -8.08 -3.08
CA ASN A 126 4.41 -9.25 -3.74
C ASN A 126 3.99 -9.22 -5.22
N PRO A 127 4.80 -8.63 -6.12
CA PRO A 127 4.51 -8.62 -7.55
C PRO A 127 4.81 -9.95 -8.24
N THR A 128 5.33 -10.95 -7.53
CA THR A 128 5.75 -12.23 -8.11
C THR A 128 4.58 -13.21 -8.19
N ASP A 129 4.80 -14.29 -8.93
CA ASP A 129 3.81 -15.35 -9.17
C ASP A 129 3.80 -16.42 -8.07
N GLU A 130 4.64 -16.27 -7.04
CA GLU A 130 4.78 -17.22 -5.94
C GLU A 130 4.56 -16.51 -4.60
N PRO A 131 4.00 -17.19 -3.58
CA PRO A 131 3.89 -16.62 -2.24
C PRO A 131 5.28 -16.37 -1.63
N ILE A 132 5.42 -15.26 -0.92
CA ILE A 132 6.68 -14.89 -0.25
C ILE A 132 6.45 -14.75 1.25
N LYS A 133 7.26 -15.47 2.04
CA LYS A 133 7.41 -15.30 3.48
C LYS A 133 8.81 -14.76 3.77
N SER A 134 8.88 -13.55 4.28
CA SER A 134 10.16 -12.89 4.55
C SER A 134 10.00 -11.81 5.62
N ASN A 135 11.10 -11.22 6.04
CA ASN A 135 11.10 -10.07 6.93
C ASN A 135 11.32 -8.78 6.13
N VAL A 136 10.51 -7.76 6.39
CA VAL A 136 10.74 -6.41 5.89
C VAL A 136 11.40 -5.60 7.00
N ILE A 137 12.55 -4.99 6.70
CA ILE A 137 13.27 -4.12 7.62
C ILE A 137 12.77 -2.69 7.45
N LEU A 138 12.19 -2.11 8.50
CA LEU A 138 11.62 -0.77 8.48
C LEU A 138 12.38 0.14 9.44
N ASN A 139 12.89 1.27 8.95
CA ASN A 139 13.58 2.26 9.78
C ASN A 139 12.60 3.34 10.26
N LEU A 140 12.33 3.37 11.57
CA LEU A 140 11.31 4.23 12.17
C LEU A 140 11.87 5.57 12.69
N TYR A 141 13.14 5.88 12.41
CA TYR A 141 13.77 7.13 12.85
C TYR A 141 12.96 8.37 12.42
N TYR A 142 12.58 8.43 11.14
CA TYR A 142 11.79 9.54 10.60
C TYR A 142 10.31 9.51 11.02
N ALA A 143 9.82 8.39 11.57
CA ALA A 143 8.52 8.31 12.21
C ALA A 143 8.53 8.87 13.64
N GLY A 144 9.71 9.21 14.19
CA GLY A 144 9.83 9.72 15.55
C GLY A 144 9.52 8.66 16.62
N LEU A 145 9.73 7.38 16.30
CA LEU A 145 9.64 6.25 17.23
C LEU A 145 11.06 5.82 17.60
N THR A 146 11.33 5.57 18.90
CA THR A 146 12.71 5.39 19.41
C THR A 146 12.97 4.02 20.02
N ASP A 147 12.20 3.63 21.03
CA ASP A 147 12.49 2.44 21.85
C ASP A 147 11.59 1.26 21.49
N GLU A 148 10.32 1.54 21.23
CA GLU A 148 9.30 0.57 20.87
C GLU A 148 8.24 1.20 19.95
N ALA A 149 7.58 0.33 19.18
CA ALA A 149 6.43 0.66 18.36
C ALA A 149 5.36 -0.43 18.52
N SER A 150 4.09 -0.04 18.52
CA SER A 150 3.00 -1.00 18.31
C SER A 150 2.84 -1.23 16.82
N VAL A 151 2.88 -2.49 16.41
CA VAL A 151 2.86 -2.90 15.00
C VAL A 151 1.57 -3.68 14.74
N LEU A 152 0.76 -3.20 13.80
CA LEU A 152 -0.48 -3.84 13.37
C LEU A 152 -0.38 -4.15 11.88
N ALA A 153 -0.37 -5.42 11.49
CA ALA A 153 -0.46 -5.81 10.09
C ALA A 153 -1.92 -5.89 9.63
N GLU A 154 -2.14 -5.76 8.33
CA GLU A 154 -3.46 -5.96 7.74
C GLU A 154 -3.99 -7.37 8.06
N GLY A 155 -5.17 -7.44 8.69
CA GLY A 155 -5.82 -8.70 9.04
C GLY A 155 -5.47 -9.22 10.43
N ASP A 156 -4.54 -8.58 11.16
CA ASP A 156 -4.30 -8.89 12.56
C ASP A 156 -5.45 -8.37 13.44
N ASP A 157 -5.83 -9.15 14.46
CA ASP A 157 -6.84 -8.76 15.44
C ASP A 157 -6.35 -7.70 16.44
N ALA A 158 -5.03 -7.64 16.66
CA ALA A 158 -4.41 -6.75 17.64
C ALA A 158 -2.97 -6.40 17.29
N ALA A 159 -2.53 -5.21 17.70
CA ALA A 159 -1.16 -4.77 17.52
C ALA A 159 -0.19 -5.49 18.47
N THR A 160 1.02 -5.74 17.99
CA THR A 160 2.12 -6.31 18.76
C THR A 160 3.20 -5.27 19.02
N ASN A 161 3.64 -5.14 20.27
CA ASN A 161 4.74 -4.23 20.60
C ASN A 161 6.08 -4.85 20.21
N MET A 162 6.85 -4.11 19.41
CA MET A 162 8.19 -4.49 18.97
C MET A 162 9.21 -3.47 19.46
N LYS A 163 10.32 -3.98 20.01
CA LYS A 163 11.47 -3.13 20.35
C LYS A 163 12.23 -2.75 19.09
N LEU A 164 12.62 -1.49 19.01
CA LEU A 164 13.48 -1.01 17.93
C LEU A 164 14.93 -1.41 18.22
N ALA A 165 15.66 -1.76 17.18
CA ALA A 165 17.11 -1.88 17.24
C ALA A 165 17.74 -0.50 17.46
N ARG A 166 19.04 -0.47 17.80
CA ARG A 166 19.76 0.78 18.10
C ARG A 166 19.79 1.77 16.92
N ASP A 167 19.65 1.26 15.69
CA ASP A 167 19.56 2.04 14.45
C ASP A 167 18.12 2.41 14.07
N TYR A 168 17.18 2.25 15.01
CA TYR A 168 15.74 2.52 14.87
C TYR A 168 15.01 1.58 13.91
N THR A 169 15.62 0.44 13.55
CA THR A 169 14.98 -0.54 12.69
C THR A 169 14.11 -1.54 13.46
N ILE A 170 13.04 -1.99 12.82
CA ILE A 170 12.29 -3.20 13.21
C ILE A 170 12.29 -4.20 12.04
N SER A 171 12.26 -5.48 12.37
CA SER A 171 12.18 -6.58 11.40
C SER A 171 10.79 -7.20 11.46
N VAL A 172 9.89 -6.78 10.57
CA VAL A 172 8.49 -7.23 10.57
C VAL A 172 8.36 -8.48 9.69
N PRO A 173 7.91 -9.62 10.24
CA PRO A 173 7.60 -10.79 9.44
C PRO A 173 6.34 -10.54 8.60
N VAL A 174 6.43 -10.82 7.30
CA VAL A 174 5.30 -10.71 6.37
C VAL A 174 5.15 -11.99 5.56
N SER A 175 3.90 -12.34 5.25
CA SER A 175 3.53 -13.47 4.41
C SER A 175 2.51 -12.98 3.40
N LEU A 176 2.91 -12.81 2.14
CA LEU A 176 2.04 -12.34 1.07
C LEU A 176 1.89 -13.44 0.03
N GLU A 177 0.64 -13.69 -0.37
CA GLU A 177 0.33 -14.54 -1.53
C GLU A 177 0.85 -13.89 -2.82
N ALA A 178 0.97 -14.68 -3.88
CA ALA A 178 1.35 -14.20 -5.20
C ALA A 178 0.45 -13.03 -5.64
N ARG A 179 1.04 -12.01 -6.27
CA ARG A 179 0.34 -10.84 -6.83
C ARG A 179 -0.59 -10.11 -5.84
N THR A 180 -0.23 -10.10 -4.56
CA THR A 180 -0.96 -9.37 -3.53
C THR A 180 -0.16 -8.20 -2.96
N ALA A 181 -0.87 -7.30 -2.28
CA ALA A 181 -0.27 -6.23 -1.52
C ALA A 181 -0.91 -6.18 -0.13
N SER A 182 -0.16 -5.69 0.84
CA SER A 182 -0.60 -5.51 2.20
C SER A 182 0.03 -4.27 2.84
N TRP A 183 -0.40 -3.94 4.05
CA TRP A 183 0.11 -2.80 4.81
C TRP A 183 0.45 -3.21 6.24
N VAL A 184 1.40 -2.48 6.82
CA VAL A 184 1.80 -2.58 8.22
C VAL A 184 1.77 -1.19 8.82
N LEU A 185 0.99 -1.01 9.88
CA LEU A 185 0.86 0.23 10.62
C LEU A 185 1.76 0.21 11.85
N MET A 186 2.53 1.29 12.05
CA MET A 186 3.36 1.50 13.22
C MET A 186 2.82 2.69 14.02
N CYS A 187 2.33 2.40 15.22
CA CYS A 187 1.83 3.38 16.15
C CYS A 187 2.81 3.66 17.29
N VAL A 188 2.54 4.74 18.02
CA VAL A 188 3.04 4.87 19.40
C VAL A 188 2.56 3.68 20.25
N PRO A 189 3.37 3.17 21.20
CA PRO A 189 3.09 1.96 21.99
C PRO A 189 1.75 1.89 22.75
N SER A 190 1.10 3.05 22.94
CA SER A 190 -0.14 3.22 23.69
C SER A 190 -1.36 3.53 22.80
N GLY A 191 -1.21 3.46 21.47
CA GLY A 191 -2.18 4.05 20.53
C GLY A 191 -2.36 3.34 19.19
N CYS A 192 -2.08 2.04 19.13
CA CYS A 192 -2.74 1.12 18.19
C CYS A 192 -3.83 0.37 19.00
#